data_AF-A0A521FT78-F1
#
_entry.id   AF-A0A521FT78-F1
#
_cell.length_a   1.000
_cell.length_b   1.000
_cell.length_c   1.000
_cell.angle_alpha   90.00
_cell.angle_beta   90.00
_cell.angle_gamma   90.00
#
_symmetry.space_group_name_H-M   'P 1'
#
loop_
_entity.id
_entity.type
_entity.pdbx_description
1 polymer ?
#
loop_
_entity_poly.entity_id
_entity_poly.type
_entity_poly.pdbx_seq_one_letter_code
_entity_poly.pdbx_strand_id
1 'polypeptide(L)'
;MRRVLACLTALALAGCGDAGTTATPPPAASASTPASDREAADAVFTDFVTAQGLTSHGSPEDLIALALAVCDAYDRGVPLADVVASLEASGFDAYEAGQVNGAATATYCPEHEGAASGT
;
A
#
# COMPACT_ATOMS: atom_id res chain seq x y z
N MET A 1 27.04 -45.68 -3.61
CA MET A 1 26.41 -46.99 -3.35
C MET A 1 25.46 -46.85 -2.18
N ARG A 2 24.36 -47.60 -2.25
CA ARG A 2 23.18 -47.64 -1.38
C ARG A 2 23.52 -48.36 -0.05
N ARG A 3 22.65 -48.18 0.96
CA ARG A 3 22.41 -49.03 2.16
C ARG A 3 23.14 -48.58 3.43
N VAL A 4 22.61 -48.64 4.65
CA VAL A 4 21.38 -49.23 5.26
C VAL A 4 21.41 -48.70 6.72
N LEU A 5 20.36 -48.07 7.23
CA LEU A 5 19.29 -48.62 8.07
C LEU A 5 19.69 -48.95 9.53
N ALA A 6 18.71 -48.75 10.41
CA ALA A 6 18.60 -49.17 11.82
C ALA A 6 19.26 -48.21 12.84
N CYS A 7 18.54 -47.26 13.44
CA CYS A 7 17.38 -47.44 14.34
C CYS A 7 17.74 -48.32 15.55
N LEU A 8 18.04 -47.69 16.69
CA LEU A 8 17.76 -48.25 18.01
C LEU A 8 17.44 -47.10 18.97
N THR A 9 16.21 -47.19 19.44
CA THR A 9 15.42 -46.31 20.27
C THR A 9 15.87 -46.27 21.72
N ALA A 10 15.77 -45.09 22.35
CA ALA A 10 15.51 -44.98 23.79
C ALA A 10 14.64 -43.74 24.09
N LEU A 11 13.35 -44.00 24.32
CA LEU A 11 12.45 -43.22 25.17
C LEU A 11 13.05 -43.14 26.59
N ALA A 12 12.89 -42.13 27.46
CA ALA A 12 11.99 -40.99 27.55
C ALA A 12 12.54 -40.05 28.65
N LEU A 13 12.07 -38.79 28.69
CA LEU A 13 11.40 -38.11 29.81
C LEU A 13 11.57 -36.57 29.72
N ALA A 14 10.42 -35.89 29.78
CA ALA A 14 10.22 -34.44 29.98
C ALA A 14 10.50 -33.50 28.79
N GLY A 15 9.41 -33.12 28.12
CA GLY A 15 9.29 -31.92 27.27
C GLY A 15 8.98 -32.22 25.81
N CYS A 16 7.71 -32.15 25.39
CA CYS A 16 7.37 -32.08 23.97
C CYS A 16 5.99 -31.46 23.71
N GLY A 17 5.91 -30.76 22.58
CA GLY A 17 4.87 -29.85 22.12
C GLY A 17 5.58 -28.67 21.45
N ASP A 18 6.56 -28.89 20.57
CA ASP A 18 6.52 -29.31 19.17
C ASP A 18 6.52 -28.10 18.21
N ALA A 19 7.12 -28.35 17.06
CA ALA A 19 7.64 -27.41 16.11
C ALA A 19 6.61 -26.42 15.57
N GLY A 20 7.02 -25.17 15.51
CA GLY A 20 6.44 -24.19 14.63
C GLY A 20 7.57 -23.41 13.99
N THR A 21 8.08 -23.93 12.88
CA THR A 21 8.64 -23.07 11.84
C THR A 21 7.60 -21.98 11.60
N THR A 22 7.78 -20.80 12.18
CA THR A 22 7.02 -19.63 11.73
C THR A 22 7.59 -19.33 10.37
N ALA A 23 6.97 -19.95 9.37
CA ALA A 23 7.00 -19.51 8.00
C ALA A 23 7.02 -17.98 8.03
N THR A 24 8.05 -17.41 7.40
CA THR A 24 7.99 -16.05 6.89
C THR A 24 6.57 -15.84 6.39
N PRO A 25 5.78 -14.94 6.99
CA PRO A 25 4.47 -14.65 6.44
C PRO A 25 4.68 -14.29 4.97
N PRO A 26 3.90 -14.87 4.04
CA PRO A 26 3.92 -14.38 2.67
C PRO A 26 3.74 -12.85 2.72
N PRO A 27 4.35 -12.09 1.78
CA PRO A 27 4.13 -10.66 1.70
C PRO A 27 2.63 -10.41 1.77
N ALA A 28 2.26 -9.42 2.61
CA ALA A 28 0.89 -9.06 2.94
C ALA A 28 -0.01 -9.32 1.74
N ALA A 29 -1.02 -10.18 1.94
CA ALA A 29 -2.10 -10.31 0.99
C ALA A 29 -2.51 -8.89 0.64
N SER A 30 -2.35 -8.50 -0.63
CA SER A 30 -2.99 -7.32 -1.17
C SER A 30 -4.41 -7.38 -0.66
N ALA A 31 -4.76 -6.47 0.25
CA ALA A 31 -6.10 -6.36 0.73
C ALA A 31 -6.89 -6.01 -0.52
N SER A 32 -7.51 -7.02 -1.15
CA SER A 32 -8.47 -6.81 -2.20
C SER A 32 -9.63 -6.12 -1.51
N THR A 33 -9.55 -4.79 -1.45
CA THR A 33 -10.61 -3.93 -0.97
C THR A 33 -11.87 -4.37 -1.72
N PRO A 34 -12.93 -4.79 -1.02
CA PRO A 34 -14.18 -5.17 -1.66
C PRO A 34 -14.55 -4.12 -2.71
N ALA A 35 -15.10 -4.54 -3.85
CA ALA A 35 -15.44 -3.59 -4.93
C ALA A 35 -16.27 -2.41 -4.39
N SER A 36 -17.21 -2.67 -3.48
CA SER A 36 -18.02 -1.64 -2.83
C SER A 36 -17.24 -0.67 -1.95
N ASP A 37 -16.17 -1.13 -1.30
CA ASP A 37 -15.28 -0.26 -0.51
C ASP A 37 -14.40 0.58 -1.45
N ARG A 38 -14.01 0.03 -2.61
CA ARG A 38 -13.28 0.76 -3.64
C ARG A 38 -14.14 1.85 -4.28
N GLU A 39 -15.37 1.53 -4.66
CA GLU A 39 -16.33 2.49 -5.21
C GLU A 39 -16.63 3.62 -4.24
N ALA A 40 -16.75 3.32 -2.94
CA ALA A 40 -16.92 4.34 -1.91
C ALA A 40 -15.69 5.25 -1.77
N ALA A 41 -14.49 4.68 -1.80
CA ALA A 41 -13.24 5.45 -1.78
C ALA A 41 -13.10 6.34 -3.02
N ASP A 42 -13.46 5.84 -4.20
CA ASP A 42 -13.48 6.59 -5.45
C ASP A 42 -14.46 7.77 -5.41
N ALA A 43 -15.63 7.58 -4.81
CA ALA A 43 -16.59 8.66 -4.59
C ALA A 43 -16.05 9.73 -3.62
N VAL A 44 -15.41 9.32 -2.52
CA VAL A 44 -14.78 10.25 -1.56
C VAL A 44 -13.69 11.08 -2.22
N PHE A 45 -12.78 10.43 -2.97
CA PHE A 45 -11.71 11.14 -3.67
C PHE A 45 -12.25 12.07 -4.76
N THR A 46 -13.27 11.62 -5.52
CA THR A 46 -13.90 12.44 -6.56
C THR A 46 -14.60 13.68 -6.01
N ASP A 47 -15.29 13.54 -4.87
CA ASP A 47 -15.89 14.68 -4.17
C ASP A 47 -14.82 15.68 -3.72
N PHE A 48 -13.71 15.19 -3.17
CA PHE A 48 -12.57 16.01 -2.78
C PHE A 48 -11.99 16.81 -3.96
N VAL A 49 -11.62 16.16 -5.07
CA VAL A 49 -11.03 16.87 -6.22
C VAL A 49 -12.01 17.85 -6.86
N THR A 50 -13.32 17.57 -6.77
CA THR A 50 -14.36 18.50 -7.20
C THR A 50 -14.44 19.71 -6.29
N ALA A 51 -14.47 19.51 -4.98
CA ALA A 51 -14.52 20.58 -3.98
C ALA A 51 -13.28 21.48 -4.00
N GLN A 52 -12.12 20.90 -4.32
CA GLN A 52 -10.85 21.64 -4.46
C GLN A 52 -10.67 22.32 -5.82
N GLY A 53 -11.59 22.11 -6.77
CA GLY A 53 -11.47 22.69 -8.12
C GLY A 53 -10.38 22.05 -8.99
N LEU A 54 -9.94 20.83 -8.65
CA LEU A 54 -8.84 20.12 -9.33
C LEU A 54 -9.30 19.39 -10.60
N THR A 55 -10.59 19.44 -10.94
CA THR A 55 -11.16 18.79 -12.13
C THR A 55 -10.67 19.39 -13.45
N SER A 56 -9.96 20.52 -13.43
CA SER A 56 -9.25 21.05 -14.61
C SER A 56 -8.02 20.22 -15.01
N HIS A 57 -7.49 19.38 -14.10
CA HIS A 57 -6.29 18.57 -14.33
C HIS A 57 -6.58 17.24 -15.04
N GLY A 58 -7.85 16.85 -15.18
CA GLY A 58 -8.23 15.62 -15.87
C GLY A 58 -9.66 15.20 -15.58
N SER A 59 -10.08 14.09 -16.20
CA SER A 59 -11.34 13.45 -15.82
C SER A 59 -11.26 12.88 -14.40
N PRO A 60 -12.39 12.62 -13.72
CA PRO A 60 -12.39 11.93 -12.44
C PRO A 60 -11.63 10.61 -12.48
N GLU A 61 -11.77 9.81 -13.55
CA GLU A 61 -11.02 8.55 -13.66
C GLU A 61 -9.50 8.75 -13.77
N ASP A 62 -9.04 9.80 -14.46
CA ASP A 62 -7.60 10.13 -14.55
C ASP A 62 -7.05 10.53 -13.18
N LEU A 63 -7.80 11.31 -12.42
CA LEU A 63 -7.40 11.77 -11.08
C LEU A 63 -7.37 10.61 -10.08
N ILE A 64 -8.32 9.68 -10.17
CA ILE A 64 -8.31 8.44 -9.37
C ILE A 64 -7.09 7.59 -9.73
N ALA A 65 -6.79 7.42 -11.02
CA ALA A 65 -5.61 6.67 -11.46
C ALA A 65 -4.31 7.31 -10.98
N LEU A 66 -4.24 8.65 -10.98
CA LEU A 66 -3.10 9.40 -10.45
C LEU A 66 -2.95 9.20 -8.93
N ALA A 67 -4.04 9.24 -8.17
CA ALA A 67 -4.02 9.00 -6.74
C ALA A 67 -3.59 7.56 -6.38
N LEU A 68 -4.02 6.58 -7.18
CA LEU A 68 -3.53 5.22 -7.06
C LEU A 68 -2.02 5.11 -7.36
N ALA A 69 -1.53 5.85 -8.35
CA ALA A 69 -0.09 5.88 -8.67
C ALA A 69 0.75 6.50 -7.55
N VAL A 70 0.18 7.45 -6.77
CA VAL A 70 0.82 7.97 -5.55
C VAL A 70 1.01 6.86 -4.53
N CYS A 71 -0.01 6.05 -4.26
CA CYS A 71 0.10 4.91 -3.33
C CYS A 71 1.13 3.88 -3.80
N ASP A 72 1.12 3.53 -5.09
CA ASP A 72 2.10 2.62 -5.69
C ASP A 72 3.55 3.19 -5.66
N ALA A 73 3.71 4.52 -5.67
CA ALA A 73 5.02 5.14 -5.44
C ALA A 73 5.49 4.94 -3.99
N TYR A 74 4.62 5.12 -3.00
CA TYR A 74 4.97 4.88 -1.60
C TYR A 74 5.22 3.40 -1.29
N ASP A 75 4.48 2.49 -1.91
CA ASP A 75 4.73 1.04 -1.82
C ASP A 75 6.14 0.66 -2.31
N ARG A 76 6.68 1.42 -3.28
CA ARG A 76 8.07 1.27 -3.76
C ARG A 76 9.11 2.01 -2.91
N GLY A 77 8.68 2.74 -1.87
CA GLY A 77 9.56 3.54 -1.02
C GLY A 77 10.05 4.83 -1.66
N VAL A 78 9.31 5.39 -2.64
CA VAL A 78 9.62 6.71 -3.20
C VAL A 78 9.42 7.77 -2.11
N PRO A 79 10.37 8.69 -1.91
CA PRO A 79 10.24 9.71 -0.87
C PRO A 79 9.22 10.79 -1.28
N LEU A 80 8.59 11.42 -0.29
CA LEU A 80 7.57 12.47 -0.46
C LEU A 80 7.98 13.56 -1.47
N ALA A 81 9.22 14.04 -1.39
CA ALA A 81 9.72 15.08 -2.28
C ALA A 81 9.65 14.68 -3.77
N ASP A 82 9.95 13.43 -4.09
CA ASP A 82 9.92 12.91 -5.46
C ASP A 82 8.47 12.64 -5.92
N VAL A 83 7.59 12.23 -5.00
CA VAL A 83 6.15 12.09 -5.29
C VAL A 83 5.53 13.44 -5.64
N VAL A 84 5.78 14.47 -4.81
CA VAL A 84 5.28 15.83 -5.05
C VAL A 84 5.85 16.39 -6.36
N ALA A 85 7.16 16.24 -6.60
CA ALA A 85 7.77 16.69 -7.85
C ALA A 85 7.17 16.00 -9.09
N SER A 86 6.76 14.73 -8.98
CA SER A 86 6.11 13.99 -10.07
C SER A 86 4.69 14.52 -10.35
N LEU A 87 3.95 14.91 -9.31
CA LEU A 87 2.66 15.56 -9.45
C LEU A 87 2.83 16.95 -10.09
N GLU A 88 3.82 17.73 -9.66
CA GLU A 88 4.12 19.03 -10.29
C GLU A 88 4.51 18.90 -11.77
N ALA A 89 5.31 17.88 -12.11
CA ALA A 89 5.65 17.56 -13.49
C ALA A 89 4.41 17.16 -14.33
N SER A 90 3.33 16.75 -13.68
CA SER A 90 2.04 16.43 -14.30
C SER A 90 1.12 17.65 -14.44
N GLY A 91 1.56 18.84 -14.02
CA GLY A 91 0.86 20.11 -14.23
C GLY A 91 0.18 20.70 -12.99
N PHE A 92 0.26 20.02 -11.84
CA PHE A 92 -0.22 20.55 -10.56
C PHE A 92 0.74 21.62 -10.03
N ASP A 93 0.24 22.64 -9.35
CA ASP A 93 1.12 23.46 -8.52
C ASP A 93 1.50 22.75 -7.21
N ALA A 94 2.48 23.28 -6.49
CA ALA A 94 2.99 22.69 -5.24
C ALA A 94 1.89 22.45 -4.19
N TYR A 95 0.93 23.37 -4.10
CA TYR A 95 -0.16 23.28 -3.14
C TYR A 95 -1.16 22.19 -3.56
N GLU A 96 -1.58 22.20 -4.83
CA GLU A 96 -2.46 21.18 -5.40
C GLU A 96 -1.83 19.78 -5.33
N ALA A 97 -0.54 19.65 -5.63
CA ALA A 97 0.21 18.40 -5.51
C ALA A 97 0.18 17.87 -4.08
N GLY A 98 0.37 18.74 -3.08
CA GLY A 98 0.23 18.38 -1.67
C GLY A 98 -1.20 17.92 -1.32
N GLN A 99 -2.22 18.59 -1.86
CA GLN A 99 -3.63 18.22 -1.66
C GLN A 99 -3.95 16.84 -2.25
N VAL A 100 -3.52 16.59 -3.49
CA VAL A 100 -3.71 15.28 -4.15
C VAL A 100 -2.97 14.19 -3.39
N ASN A 101 -1.71 14.42 -3.02
CA ASN A 101 -0.91 13.46 -2.26
C ASN A 101 -1.59 13.07 -0.94
N GLY A 102 -2.00 14.06 -0.14
CA GLY A 102 -2.63 13.80 1.16
C GLY A 102 -3.99 13.10 1.03
N ALA A 103 -4.83 13.55 0.09
CA ALA A 103 -6.13 12.92 -0.15
C ALA A 103 -5.98 11.49 -0.69
N ALA A 104 -5.01 11.25 -1.57
CA ALA A 104 -4.71 9.93 -2.10
C ALA A 104 -4.30 8.97 -0.98
N THR A 105 -3.35 9.36 -0.12
CA THR A 105 -2.89 8.49 0.97
C THR A 105 -3.98 8.25 2.00
N ALA A 106 -4.72 9.27 2.42
CA ALA A 106 -5.81 9.11 3.38
C ALA A 106 -6.93 8.20 2.85
N THR A 107 -7.18 8.21 1.54
CA THR A 107 -8.30 7.48 0.92
C THR A 107 -7.91 6.05 0.50
N TYR A 108 -6.71 5.86 -0.03
CA TYR A 108 -6.34 4.63 -0.74
C TYR A 108 -5.19 3.85 -0.11
N CYS A 109 -4.33 4.49 0.68
CA CYS A 109 -3.20 3.83 1.33
C CYS A 109 -2.86 4.50 2.68
N PRO A 110 -3.76 4.38 3.69
CA PRO A 110 -3.64 5.08 4.96
C PRO A 110 -2.39 4.70 5.75
N GLU A 111 -1.80 3.54 5.49
CA GLU A 111 -0.50 3.12 6.01
C GLU A 111 0.66 4.06 5.63
N HIS A 112 0.52 4.84 4.55
CA HIS A 112 1.54 5.78 4.05
C HIS A 112 1.31 7.24 4.50
N GLU A 113 0.32 7.53 5.36
CA GLU A 113 0.05 8.90 5.84
C GLU A 113 1.26 9.54 6.54
N GLY A 114 2.07 8.76 7.25
CA GLY A 114 3.31 9.24 7.87
C GLY A 114 4.34 9.70 6.83
N ALA A 115 4.59 8.87 5.82
CA ALA A 115 5.49 9.21 4.72
C ALA A 115 4.99 10.43 3.93
N ALA A 116 3.67 10.50 3.69
CA ALA A 116 3.02 11.58 2.95
C ALA A 116 3.03 12.93 3.70
N SER A 117 3.08 12.91 5.03
CA SER A 117 3.18 14.10 5.88
C SER A 117 4.62 14.49 6.24
N GLY A 118 5.60 13.64 5.90
CA GLY A 118 7.01 13.84 6.23
C GLY A 118 7.34 13.59 7.69
N THR A 119 6.59 12.71 8.37
CA THR A 119 6.72 12.39 9.80
C THR A 119 7.25 10.99 10.08
#